data_AF-A0A0B6Y0N2-F1
#
_entry.id   AF-A0A0B6Y0N2-F1
#
_cell.length_a   1.000
_cell.length_b   1.000
_cell.length_c   1.000
_cell.angle_alpha   90.00
_cell.angle_beta   90.00
_cell.angle_gamma   90.00
#
_symmetry.space_group_name_H-M   'P 1'
#
loop_
_entity.id
_entity.type
_entity.pdbx_description
1 polymer ?
#
loop_
_entity_poly.entity_id
_entity_poly.type
_entity_poly.pdbx_seq_one_letter_code
_entity_poly.pdbx_strand_id
1 'polypeptide(L)'
;KEVTRLVSIQPESVSHIPEALGFLVTAASVENDVPELSHIMTWEKVSPVLALSYFSRQYPPHPLTAQYAIRALRMQPSEVLLFYIPQIVQALRYDAMGYVSEFILWAAKKSQLLAHQLLWNMKTNIYHDEEGTMKDEYIGEKLEEMTLKISQDLSGSALKFYEREFDFFEQITSISGQIRQYPKGKERKQACLEALSKIVLQEGCYLPSNPEAVVIEIDYGSGTPMQSAAKAPFLARFKVRHFGISGLEKLA
;
A
#
# COMPACT_ATOMS: atom_id res chain seq x y z
N LYS A 1 29.87 -15.47 13.51
CA LYS A 1 30.99 -16.12 12.78
C LYS A 1 30.88 -17.64 12.88
N GLU A 2 30.95 -18.25 14.06
CA GLU A 2 30.82 -19.72 14.15
C GLU A 2 29.41 -20.23 13.84
N VAL A 3 28.37 -19.56 14.33
CA VAL A 3 26.96 -19.92 14.00
C VAL A 3 26.72 -19.85 12.49
N THR A 4 27.15 -18.76 11.83
CA THR A 4 27.12 -18.61 10.37
C THR A 4 27.76 -19.80 9.66
N ARG A 5 28.98 -20.18 10.08
CA ARG A 5 29.71 -21.33 9.50
C ARG A 5 28.94 -22.64 9.67
N LEU A 6 28.39 -22.90 10.87
CA LEU A 6 27.64 -24.12 11.15
C LEU A 6 26.32 -24.19 10.37
N VAL A 7 25.62 -23.06 10.25
CA VAL A 7 24.40 -22.95 9.43
C VAL A 7 24.71 -23.21 7.96
N SER A 8 25.80 -22.66 7.41
CA SER A 8 26.20 -22.94 6.03
C SER A 8 26.56 -24.41 5.78
N ILE A 9 27.16 -25.09 6.76
CA ILE A 9 27.55 -26.51 6.62
C ILE A 9 26.34 -27.45 6.64
N GLN A 10 25.34 -27.15 7.48
CA GLN A 10 24.15 -27.99 7.60
C GLN A 10 22.86 -27.15 7.65
N PRO A 11 22.48 -26.46 6.56
CA PRO A 11 21.35 -25.53 6.56
C PRO A 11 20.02 -26.20 6.88
N GLU A 12 19.86 -27.45 6.43
CA GLU A 12 18.65 -28.26 6.63
C GLU A 12 18.35 -28.54 8.11
N SER A 13 19.37 -28.56 8.97
CA SER A 13 19.18 -28.82 10.41
C SER A 13 18.44 -27.69 11.13
N VAL A 14 18.43 -26.48 10.55
CA VAL A 14 17.87 -25.27 11.15
C VAL A 14 16.86 -24.55 10.24
N SER A 15 16.52 -25.13 9.09
CA SER A 15 15.62 -24.50 8.10
C SER A 15 14.22 -24.24 8.64
N HIS A 16 13.80 -24.97 9.67
CA HIS A 16 12.54 -24.80 10.39
C HIS A 16 12.53 -23.58 11.35
N ILE A 17 13.67 -22.91 11.53
CA ILE A 17 13.83 -21.75 12.43
C ILE A 17 13.96 -20.48 11.57
N PRO A 18 12.93 -19.62 11.50
CA PRO A 18 12.97 -18.40 10.68
C PRO A 18 14.16 -17.48 11.00
N GLU A 19 14.50 -17.33 12.28
CA GLU A 19 15.58 -16.47 12.76
C GLU A 19 16.96 -16.94 12.30
N ALA A 20 17.11 -18.25 12.03
CA ALA A 20 18.37 -18.81 11.57
C ALA A 20 18.68 -18.40 10.11
N LEU A 21 17.70 -17.93 9.35
CA LEU A 21 17.89 -17.56 7.95
C LEU A 21 18.92 -16.44 7.78
N GLY A 22 18.97 -15.48 8.70
CA GLY A 22 19.92 -14.37 8.65
C GLY A 22 21.38 -14.79 8.78
N PHE A 23 21.65 -16.04 9.19
CA PHE A 23 23.00 -16.61 9.19
C PHE A 23 23.36 -17.28 7.86
N LEU A 24 22.38 -17.75 7.09
CA LEU A 24 22.59 -18.28 5.73
C LEU A 24 22.62 -17.14 4.69
N VAL A 25 21.65 -16.23 4.80
CA VAL A 25 21.41 -15.14 3.85
C VAL A 25 21.91 -13.83 4.44
N THR A 26 23.10 -13.44 4.00
CA THR A 26 23.80 -12.20 4.36
C THR A 26 24.07 -11.41 3.09
N ALA A 27 24.29 -10.10 3.18
CA ALA A 27 24.63 -9.30 1.99
C ALA A 27 25.82 -9.91 1.22
N ALA A 28 26.86 -10.37 1.93
CA ALA A 28 28.02 -11.01 1.33
C ALA A 28 27.71 -12.39 0.71
N SER A 29 26.89 -13.23 1.34
CA SER A 29 26.55 -14.54 0.75
C SER A 29 25.68 -14.41 -0.49
N VAL A 30 24.84 -13.38 -0.56
CA VAL A 30 24.04 -13.05 -1.75
C VAL A 30 24.92 -12.42 -2.84
N GLU A 31 25.82 -11.49 -2.49
CA GLU A 31 26.73 -10.84 -3.43
C GLU A 31 27.70 -11.83 -4.09
N ASN A 32 28.18 -12.81 -3.34
CA ASN A 32 29.09 -13.84 -3.85
C ASN A 32 28.37 -15.05 -4.49
N ASP A 33 27.03 -15.04 -4.57
CA ASP A 33 26.21 -16.15 -5.09
C ASP A 33 26.66 -17.52 -4.57
N VAL A 34 26.75 -17.65 -3.24
CA VAL A 34 27.27 -18.88 -2.64
C VAL A 34 26.31 -20.05 -2.87
N PRO A 35 26.80 -21.28 -3.17
CA PRO A 35 25.94 -22.43 -3.47
C PRO A 35 24.90 -22.75 -2.38
N GLU A 36 25.26 -22.52 -1.11
CA GLU A 36 24.42 -22.76 0.05
C GLU A 36 23.16 -21.88 0.06
N LEU A 37 23.14 -20.77 -0.69
CA LEU A 37 22.00 -19.89 -0.80
C LEU A 37 20.76 -20.61 -1.36
N SER A 38 20.94 -21.66 -2.17
CA SER A 38 19.85 -22.49 -2.69
C SER A 38 18.93 -23.07 -1.61
N HIS A 39 19.45 -23.29 -0.40
CA HIS A 39 18.67 -23.80 0.74
C HIS A 39 17.62 -22.80 1.26
N ILE A 40 17.68 -21.51 0.88
CA ILE A 40 16.62 -20.55 1.21
C ILE A 40 15.24 -21.01 0.69
N MET A 41 15.23 -21.74 -0.42
CA MET A 41 13.98 -22.18 -1.07
C MET A 41 13.20 -23.20 -0.23
N THR A 42 13.81 -23.83 0.76
CA THR A 42 13.12 -24.77 1.67
C THR A 42 12.98 -24.22 3.10
N TRP A 43 13.40 -22.97 3.34
CA TRP A 43 13.33 -22.35 4.66
C TRP A 43 11.90 -22.05 5.11
N GLU A 44 11.68 -22.12 6.42
CA GLU A 44 10.43 -21.73 7.08
C GLU A 44 10.15 -20.24 6.88
N LYS A 45 8.86 -19.88 6.78
CA LYS A 45 8.45 -18.52 6.44
C LYS A 45 8.98 -17.49 7.43
N VAL A 46 9.39 -16.34 6.91
CA VAL A 46 9.84 -15.19 7.71
C VAL A 46 8.78 -14.10 7.78
N SER A 47 9.02 -13.11 8.63
CA SER A 47 8.17 -11.91 8.73
C SER A 47 8.19 -11.10 7.43
N PRO A 48 7.13 -10.33 7.14
CA PRO A 48 7.10 -9.40 6.00
C PRO A 48 8.27 -8.42 6.01
N VAL A 49 8.72 -7.97 7.19
CA VAL A 49 9.85 -7.05 7.32
C VAL A 49 11.13 -7.66 6.75
N LEU A 50 11.45 -8.91 7.11
CA LEU A 50 12.63 -9.60 6.59
C LEU A 50 12.47 -9.90 5.10
N ALA A 51 11.29 -10.36 4.66
CA ALA A 51 11.03 -10.60 3.24
C ALA A 51 11.23 -9.33 2.39
N LEU A 52 10.67 -8.19 2.83
CA LEU A 52 10.80 -6.91 2.14
C LEU A 52 12.23 -6.35 2.19
N SER A 53 13.05 -6.73 3.18
CA SER A 53 14.45 -6.31 3.22
C SER A 53 15.26 -6.80 2.03
N TYR A 54 14.87 -7.94 1.42
CA TYR A 54 15.50 -8.46 0.19
C TYR A 54 15.17 -7.61 -1.06
N PHE A 55 14.20 -6.70 -0.98
CA PHE A 55 13.89 -5.69 -1.99
C PHE A 55 14.28 -4.28 -1.49
N SER A 56 15.45 -4.18 -0.85
CA SER A 56 15.98 -2.92 -0.32
C SER A 56 17.48 -2.83 -0.57
N ARG A 57 18.09 -1.70 -0.20
CA ARG A 57 19.56 -1.50 -0.29
C ARG A 57 20.37 -2.43 0.62
N GLN A 58 19.73 -3.15 1.54
CA GLN A 58 20.44 -4.03 2.49
C GLN A 58 21.03 -5.27 1.81
N TYR A 59 20.45 -5.72 0.69
CA TYR A 59 20.90 -6.89 -0.03
C TYR A 59 21.01 -6.58 -1.53
N PRO A 60 22.01 -7.15 -2.22
CA PRO A 60 22.03 -7.10 -3.68
C PRO A 60 20.83 -7.89 -4.25
N PRO A 61 20.25 -7.46 -5.39
CA PRO A 61 19.18 -8.19 -6.04
C PRO A 61 19.62 -9.61 -6.43
N HIS A 62 18.84 -10.62 -6.03
CA HIS A 62 19.17 -12.02 -6.32
C HIS A 62 17.90 -12.87 -6.54
N PRO A 63 17.86 -13.75 -7.56
CA PRO A 63 16.63 -14.50 -7.88
C PRO A 63 16.11 -15.37 -6.73
N LEU A 64 17.00 -16.07 -6.02
CA LEU A 64 16.60 -16.95 -4.91
C LEU A 64 16.00 -16.18 -3.73
N THR A 65 16.60 -15.04 -3.35
CA THR A 65 16.07 -14.22 -2.25
C THR A 65 14.76 -13.56 -2.64
N ALA A 66 14.65 -13.08 -3.89
CA ALA A 66 13.41 -12.51 -4.41
C ALA A 66 12.26 -13.53 -4.47
N GLN A 67 12.50 -14.73 -5.01
CA GLN A 67 11.48 -15.79 -5.06
C GLN A 67 11.01 -16.21 -3.66
N TYR A 68 11.96 -16.41 -2.75
CA TYR A 68 11.65 -16.71 -1.35
C TYR A 68 10.85 -15.59 -0.69
N ALA A 69 11.24 -14.33 -0.89
CA ALA A 69 10.56 -13.17 -0.34
C ALA A 69 9.11 -13.08 -0.83
N ILE A 70 8.88 -13.22 -2.15
CA ILE A 70 7.52 -13.23 -2.71
C ILE A 70 6.71 -14.40 -2.17
N ARG A 71 7.30 -15.59 -2.03
CA ARG A 71 6.61 -16.73 -1.39
C ARG A 71 6.19 -16.40 0.04
N ALA A 72 7.09 -15.84 0.84
CA ALA A 72 6.81 -15.46 2.23
C ALA A 72 5.70 -14.40 2.33
N LEU A 73 5.67 -13.44 1.39
CA LEU A 73 4.63 -12.42 1.31
C LEU A 73 3.28 -12.99 0.84
N ARG A 74 3.26 -13.88 -0.16
CA ARG A 74 2.04 -14.53 -0.67
C ARG A 74 1.33 -15.38 0.39
N MET A 75 2.06 -15.85 1.40
CA MET A 75 1.53 -16.62 2.53
C MET A 75 0.90 -15.74 3.63
N GLN A 76 1.02 -14.42 3.56
CA GLN A 76 0.46 -13.52 4.56
C GLN A 76 -1.06 -13.32 4.37
N PRO A 77 -1.81 -13.12 5.46
CA PRO A 77 -3.19 -12.63 5.40
C PRO A 77 -3.29 -11.26 4.73
N SER A 78 -4.44 -10.96 4.11
CA SER A 78 -4.69 -9.67 3.43
C SER A 78 -4.54 -8.50 4.41
N GLU A 79 -4.97 -8.67 5.65
CA GLU A 79 -4.85 -7.70 6.75
C GLU A 79 -3.39 -7.28 6.99
N VAL A 80 -2.49 -8.27 6.97
CA VAL A 80 -1.05 -8.02 7.15
C VAL A 80 -0.49 -7.32 5.93
N LEU A 81 -0.87 -7.73 4.72
CA LEU A 81 -0.42 -7.09 3.50
C LEU A 81 -0.88 -5.64 3.40
N LEU A 82 -2.12 -5.33 3.80
CA LEU A 82 -2.66 -3.97 3.85
C LEU A 82 -1.78 -3.05 4.70
N PHE A 83 -1.34 -3.52 5.87
CA PHE A 83 -0.45 -2.77 6.74
C PHE A 83 0.92 -2.47 6.09
N TYR A 84 1.42 -3.39 5.28
CA TYR A 84 2.72 -3.27 4.61
C TYR A 84 2.67 -2.65 3.20
N ILE A 85 1.51 -2.20 2.72
CA ILE A 85 1.38 -1.56 1.39
C ILE A 85 2.40 -0.45 1.16
N PRO A 86 2.62 0.50 2.11
CA PRO A 86 3.62 1.55 1.89
C PRO A 86 5.01 0.97 1.60
N GLN A 87 5.42 -0.07 2.31
CA GLN A 87 6.72 -0.71 2.13
C GLN A 87 6.78 -1.57 0.86
N ILE A 88 5.68 -2.24 0.50
CA ILE A 88 5.56 -3.02 -0.74
C ILE A 88 5.67 -2.10 -1.96
N VAL A 89 4.99 -0.94 -1.95
CA VAL A 89 5.08 0.03 -3.04
C VAL A 89 6.50 0.60 -3.14
N GLN A 90 7.14 0.93 -2.00
CA GLN A 90 8.53 1.41 -2.01
C GLN A 90 9.54 0.33 -2.44
N ALA A 91 9.24 -0.95 -2.26
CA ALA A 91 10.08 -2.05 -2.74
C ALA A 91 10.22 -2.07 -4.28
N LEU A 92 9.29 -1.47 -5.03
CA LEU A 92 9.42 -1.28 -6.48
C LEU A 92 10.67 -0.50 -6.88
N ARG A 93 11.22 0.36 -5.99
CA ARG A 93 12.50 1.06 -6.22
C ARG A 93 13.67 0.12 -6.48
N TYR A 94 13.59 -1.12 -5.98
CA TYR A 94 14.66 -2.10 -6.01
C TYR A 94 14.26 -3.38 -6.76
N ASP A 95 13.16 -3.33 -7.52
CA ASP A 95 12.60 -4.48 -8.23
C ASP A 95 13.27 -4.73 -9.59
N ALA A 96 14.55 -5.10 -9.57
CA ALA A 96 15.35 -5.29 -10.78
C ALA A 96 14.82 -6.39 -11.73
N MET A 97 14.09 -7.38 -11.18
CA MET A 97 13.67 -8.58 -11.92
C MET A 97 12.14 -8.67 -12.10
N GLY A 98 11.37 -7.69 -11.61
CA GLY A 98 9.91 -7.65 -11.76
C GLY A 98 9.11 -8.50 -10.77
N TYR A 99 9.75 -9.09 -9.74
CA TYR A 99 9.08 -9.93 -8.75
C TYR A 99 8.09 -9.13 -7.88
N VAL A 100 8.45 -7.91 -7.48
CA VAL A 100 7.56 -7.05 -6.69
C VAL A 100 6.40 -6.59 -7.54
N SER A 101 6.67 -6.21 -8.80
CA SER A 101 5.66 -5.84 -9.79
C SER A 101 4.63 -6.97 -9.99
N GLU A 102 5.09 -8.20 -10.24
CA GLU A 102 4.19 -9.34 -10.39
C GLU A 102 3.40 -9.63 -9.10
N PHE A 103 4.04 -9.53 -7.94
CA PHE A 103 3.37 -9.71 -6.65
C PHE A 103 2.27 -8.69 -6.42
N ILE A 104 2.49 -7.42 -6.75
CA ILE A 104 1.49 -6.36 -6.63
C ILE A 104 0.29 -6.64 -7.55
N LEU A 105 0.52 -7.04 -8.80
CA LEU A 105 -0.57 -7.41 -9.72
C LEU A 105 -1.35 -8.62 -9.20
N TRP A 106 -0.66 -9.63 -8.67
CA TRP A 106 -1.29 -10.78 -8.04
C TRP A 106 -2.14 -10.39 -6.82
N ALA A 107 -1.62 -9.52 -5.95
CA ALA A 107 -2.30 -9.06 -4.74
C ALA A 107 -3.56 -8.25 -5.08
N ALA A 108 -3.46 -7.35 -6.06
CA ALA A 108 -4.59 -6.58 -6.57
C ALA A 108 -5.69 -7.47 -7.18
N LYS A 109 -5.31 -8.55 -7.88
CA LYS A 109 -6.28 -9.53 -8.40
C LYS A 109 -6.96 -10.35 -7.31
N LYS A 110 -6.24 -10.62 -6.21
CA LYS A 110 -6.74 -11.45 -5.11
C LYS A 110 -7.76 -10.73 -4.23
N SER A 111 -7.62 -9.42 -4.05
CA SER A 111 -8.48 -8.62 -3.19
C SER A 111 -8.68 -7.21 -3.75
N GLN A 112 -9.94 -6.82 -3.92
CA GLN A 112 -10.30 -5.47 -4.37
C GLN A 112 -9.85 -4.40 -3.38
N LEU A 113 -9.87 -4.72 -2.09
CA LEU A 113 -9.40 -3.80 -1.05
C LEU A 113 -7.89 -3.60 -1.13
N LEU A 114 -7.11 -4.67 -1.37
CA LEU A 114 -5.69 -4.54 -1.65
C LEU A 114 -5.46 -3.71 -2.92
N ALA A 115 -6.22 -3.97 -4.00
CA ALA A 115 -6.11 -3.20 -5.23
C ALA A 115 -6.33 -1.71 -4.99
N HIS A 116 -7.40 -1.33 -4.30
CA HIS A 116 -7.71 0.08 -4.00
C HIS A 116 -6.63 0.73 -3.15
N GLN A 117 -6.16 0.06 -2.09
CA GLN A 117 -5.15 0.62 -1.19
C GLN A 117 -3.78 0.74 -1.88
N LEU A 118 -3.44 -0.20 -2.76
CA LEU A 118 -2.28 -0.10 -3.65
C LEU A 118 -2.42 1.12 -4.57
N LEU A 119 -3.56 1.29 -5.24
CA LEU A 119 -3.82 2.43 -6.13
C LEU A 119 -3.75 3.77 -5.39
N TRP A 120 -4.34 3.87 -4.19
CA TRP A 120 -4.24 5.07 -3.36
C TRP A 120 -2.78 5.39 -3.03
N ASN A 121 -2.04 4.39 -2.54
CA ASN A 121 -0.65 4.59 -2.17
C ASN A 121 0.23 4.97 -3.38
N MET A 122 0.04 4.32 -4.53
CA MET A 122 0.74 4.64 -5.77
C MET A 122 0.45 6.07 -6.21
N LYS A 123 -0.83 6.47 -6.30
CA LYS A 123 -1.22 7.84 -6.70
C LYS A 123 -0.56 8.91 -5.82
N THR A 124 -0.47 8.67 -4.51
CA THR A 124 0.20 9.58 -3.58
C THR A 124 1.73 9.62 -3.74
N ASN A 125 2.36 8.58 -4.28
CA ASN A 125 3.82 8.46 -4.38
C ASN A 125 4.38 8.66 -5.79
N ILE A 126 3.54 8.88 -6.82
CA ILE A 126 4.02 9.20 -8.18
C ILE A 126 4.79 10.53 -8.18
N TYR A 127 4.37 11.49 -7.36
CA TYR A 127 4.93 12.84 -7.29
C TYR A 127 5.50 13.12 -5.89
N HIS A 128 6.58 13.90 -5.84
CA HIS A 128 7.17 14.39 -4.60
C HIS A 128 6.40 15.57 -4.01
N ASP A 129 5.77 16.37 -4.88
CA ASP A 129 4.91 17.48 -4.51
C ASP A 129 3.44 17.10 -4.57
N GLU A 130 2.63 17.90 -3.89
CA GLU A 130 1.19 17.68 -3.87
C GLU A 130 0.50 18.36 -5.06
N GLU A 131 1.18 19.25 -5.78
CA GLU A 131 0.72 19.87 -7.02
C GLU A 131 0.83 18.94 -8.24
N GLY A 132 1.48 17.78 -8.10
CA GLY A 132 1.63 16.79 -9.16
C GLY A 132 2.56 17.23 -10.28
N THR A 133 3.56 18.05 -9.98
CA THR A 133 4.48 18.64 -10.98
C THR A 133 5.88 18.02 -10.94
N MET A 134 6.34 17.55 -9.78
CA MET A 134 7.64 16.95 -9.54
C MET A 134 7.49 15.42 -9.43
N LYS A 135 7.42 14.75 -10.57
CA LYS A 135 7.36 13.27 -10.62
C LYS A 135 8.61 12.66 -9.96
N ASP A 136 8.43 11.59 -9.21
CA ASP A 136 9.53 10.83 -8.60
C ASP A 136 10.40 10.21 -9.69
N GLU A 137 11.67 10.61 -9.73
CA GLU A 137 12.62 10.25 -10.79
C GLU A 137 13.01 8.76 -10.78
N TYR A 138 12.81 8.04 -9.67
CA TYR A 138 13.20 6.64 -9.55
C TYR A 138 12.04 5.67 -9.76
N ILE A 139 10.83 6.02 -9.33
CA ILE A 139 9.66 5.11 -9.40
C ILE A 139 8.41 5.73 -10.00
N GLY A 140 8.35 7.03 -10.28
CA GLY A 140 7.13 7.68 -10.75
C GLY A 140 6.55 7.01 -12.00
N GLU A 141 7.39 6.76 -13.02
CA GLU A 141 6.99 6.03 -14.23
C GLU A 141 6.51 4.61 -13.92
N LYS A 142 7.19 3.92 -13.00
CA LYS A 142 6.83 2.55 -12.62
C LYS A 142 5.48 2.52 -11.90
N LEU A 143 5.21 3.48 -11.03
CA LEU A 143 3.94 3.60 -10.31
C LEU A 143 2.79 3.94 -11.27
N GLU A 144 3.00 4.79 -12.27
CA GLU A 144 2.02 5.05 -13.33
C GLU A 144 1.72 3.79 -14.16
N GLU A 145 2.76 3.07 -14.59
CA GLU A 145 2.62 1.80 -15.32
C GLU A 145 1.80 0.79 -14.51
N MET A 146 2.13 0.62 -13.22
CA MET A 146 1.44 -0.31 -12.33
C MET A 146 0.00 0.12 -12.05
N THR A 147 -0.23 1.42 -11.84
CA THR A 147 -1.58 2.00 -11.67
C THR A 147 -2.44 1.69 -12.89
N LEU A 148 -1.91 1.87 -14.09
CA LEU A 148 -2.60 1.59 -15.34
C LEU A 148 -2.94 0.10 -15.46
N LYS A 149 -1.97 -0.79 -15.22
CA LYS A 149 -2.18 -2.24 -15.30
C LYS A 149 -3.24 -2.74 -14.32
N ILE A 150 -3.21 -2.26 -13.06
CA ILE A 150 -4.22 -2.62 -12.07
C ILE A 150 -5.60 -2.12 -12.54
N SER A 151 -5.69 -0.86 -12.97
CA SER A 151 -6.95 -0.25 -13.37
C SER A 151 -7.57 -0.92 -14.61
N GLN A 152 -6.74 -1.34 -15.57
CA GLN A 152 -7.19 -2.03 -16.79
C GLN A 152 -7.69 -3.45 -16.52
N ASP A 153 -7.19 -4.11 -15.47
CA ASP A 153 -7.65 -5.44 -15.07
C ASP A 153 -8.97 -5.39 -14.26
N LEU A 154 -9.40 -4.22 -13.79
CA LEU A 154 -10.68 -4.06 -13.10
C LEU A 154 -11.85 -4.18 -14.09
N SER A 155 -12.87 -4.96 -13.72
CA SER A 155 -14.08 -5.14 -14.54
C SER A 155 -15.30 -5.46 -13.67
N GLY A 156 -16.51 -5.42 -14.24
CA GLY A 156 -17.72 -5.87 -13.56
C GLY A 156 -18.06 -5.07 -12.29
N SER A 157 -18.26 -5.75 -11.16
CA SER A 157 -18.53 -5.11 -9.86
C SER A 157 -17.31 -4.39 -9.31
N ALA A 158 -16.12 -4.96 -9.49
CA ALA A 158 -14.86 -4.41 -9.01
C ALA A 158 -14.56 -3.02 -9.60
N LEU A 159 -14.75 -2.86 -10.92
CA LEU A 159 -14.58 -1.55 -11.56
C LEU A 159 -15.58 -0.51 -11.03
N LYS A 160 -16.86 -0.90 -10.91
CA LYS A 160 -17.89 0.00 -10.35
C LYS A 160 -17.60 0.37 -8.90
N PHE A 161 -17.05 -0.56 -8.12
CA PHE A 161 -16.66 -0.33 -6.74
C PHE A 161 -15.49 0.65 -6.66
N TYR A 162 -14.47 0.46 -7.50
CA TYR A 162 -13.35 1.38 -7.65
C TYR A 162 -13.81 2.79 -8.04
N GLU A 163 -14.58 2.94 -9.12
CA GLU A 163 -15.06 4.23 -9.61
C GLU A 163 -15.87 4.95 -8.52
N ARG A 164 -16.85 4.26 -7.93
CA ARG A 164 -17.69 4.83 -6.86
C ARG A 164 -16.87 5.31 -5.66
N GLU A 165 -15.91 4.50 -5.21
CA GLU A 165 -15.06 4.80 -4.06
C GLU A 165 -14.13 5.98 -4.34
N PHE A 166 -13.41 5.94 -5.45
CA PHE A 166 -12.44 6.98 -5.79
C PHE A 166 -13.12 8.30 -6.12
N ASP A 167 -14.20 8.30 -6.90
CA ASP A 167 -14.94 9.51 -7.24
C ASP A 167 -15.53 10.18 -6.00
N PHE A 168 -16.07 9.39 -5.05
CA PHE A 168 -16.64 9.91 -3.82
C PHE A 168 -15.59 10.61 -2.94
N PHE A 169 -14.44 9.97 -2.71
CA PHE A 169 -13.40 10.57 -1.88
C PHE A 169 -12.58 11.63 -2.60
N GLU A 170 -12.50 11.61 -3.93
CA GLU A 170 -11.92 12.70 -4.71
C GLU A 170 -12.78 13.96 -4.59
N GLN A 171 -14.11 13.84 -4.65
CA GLN A 171 -15.02 14.96 -4.39
C GLN A 171 -14.81 15.55 -2.98
N ILE A 172 -14.72 14.70 -1.95
CA ILE A 172 -14.46 15.14 -0.57
C ILE A 172 -13.08 15.82 -0.47
N THR A 173 -12.05 15.23 -1.04
CA THR A 173 -10.67 15.76 -0.99
C THR A 173 -10.55 17.10 -1.72
N SER A 174 -11.28 17.27 -2.83
CA SER A 174 -11.29 18.51 -3.61
C SER A 174 -11.79 19.73 -2.82
N ILE A 175 -12.59 19.52 -1.77
CA ILE A 175 -13.08 20.60 -0.89
C ILE A 175 -11.91 21.40 -0.33
N SER A 176 -10.82 20.75 0.08
CA SER A 176 -9.63 21.46 0.59
C SER A 176 -9.04 22.43 -0.43
N GLY A 177 -9.01 22.05 -1.71
CA GLY A 177 -8.59 22.93 -2.80
C GLY A 177 -9.55 24.10 -3.00
N GLN A 178 -10.86 23.84 -2.98
CA GLN A 178 -11.91 24.85 -3.18
C GLN A 178 -11.92 25.92 -2.09
N ILE A 179 -11.71 25.52 -0.82
CA ILE A 179 -11.78 26.44 0.32
C ILE A 179 -10.48 27.23 0.56
N ARG A 180 -9.37 26.85 -0.11
CA ARG A 180 -8.05 27.44 0.08
C ARG A 180 -8.02 28.94 -0.22
N GLN A 181 -8.78 29.38 -1.22
CA GLN A 181 -8.88 30.78 -1.64
C GLN A 181 -9.57 31.70 -0.63
N TYR A 182 -10.38 31.15 0.28
CA TYR A 182 -11.13 31.96 1.25
C TYR A 182 -10.25 32.32 2.46
N PRO A 183 -10.37 33.55 3.01
CA PRO A 183 -9.72 33.96 4.24
C PRO A 183 -9.99 33.01 5.42
N LYS A 184 -8.96 32.79 6.25
CA LYS A 184 -9.10 31.98 7.47
C LYS A 184 -10.19 32.55 8.40
N GLY A 185 -10.82 31.68 9.19
CA GLY A 185 -11.88 32.06 10.11
C GLY A 185 -13.27 31.72 9.57
N LYS A 186 -14.23 32.63 9.73
CA LYS A 186 -15.65 32.37 9.47
C LYS A 186 -15.93 32.12 7.98
N GLU A 187 -15.31 32.86 7.08
CA GLU A 187 -15.56 32.74 5.63
C GLU A 187 -15.15 31.37 5.09
N ARG A 188 -13.92 30.93 5.37
CA ARG A 188 -13.48 29.58 4.98
C ARG A 188 -14.30 28.47 5.63
N LYS A 189 -14.74 28.66 6.88
CA LYS A 189 -15.62 27.69 7.55
C LYS A 189 -16.96 27.60 6.83
N GLN A 190 -17.56 28.73 6.47
CA GLN A 190 -18.81 28.77 5.72
C GLN A 190 -18.67 28.11 4.35
N ALA A 191 -17.61 28.45 3.60
CA ALA A 191 -17.31 27.81 2.31
C ALA A 191 -17.13 26.28 2.44
N CYS A 192 -16.51 25.81 3.52
CA CYS A 192 -16.35 24.37 3.79
C CYS A 192 -17.67 23.67 4.06
N LEU A 193 -18.56 24.28 4.87
CA LEU A 193 -19.89 23.74 5.12
C LEU A 193 -20.73 23.70 3.83
N GLU A 194 -20.68 24.76 3.03
CA GLU A 194 -21.37 24.83 1.74
C GLU A 194 -20.85 23.78 0.75
N ALA A 195 -19.53 23.63 0.64
CA ALA A 195 -18.93 22.62 -0.23
C ALA A 195 -19.27 21.19 0.24
N LEU A 196 -19.18 20.92 1.55
CA LEU A 196 -19.53 19.63 2.12
C LEU A 196 -21.02 19.30 1.92
N SER A 197 -21.91 20.29 2.04
CA SER A 197 -23.36 20.10 1.85
C SER A 197 -23.74 19.66 0.42
N LYS A 198 -22.87 19.89 -0.56
CA LYS A 198 -23.06 19.47 -1.96
C LYS A 198 -22.63 18.02 -2.20
N ILE A 199 -21.91 17.39 -1.27
CA ILE A 199 -21.46 16.01 -1.40
C ILE A 199 -22.64 15.07 -1.26
N VAL A 200 -22.87 14.25 -2.28
CA VAL A 200 -23.88 13.20 -2.25
C VAL A 200 -23.23 11.91 -1.75
N LEU A 201 -23.73 11.39 -0.63
CA LEU A 201 -23.28 10.11 -0.08
C LEU A 201 -23.44 9.00 -1.13
N GLN A 202 -22.36 8.26 -1.34
CA GLN A 202 -22.39 7.03 -2.13
C GLN A 202 -22.49 5.82 -1.19
N GLU A 203 -23.55 5.02 -1.34
CA GLU A 203 -23.75 3.84 -0.50
C GLU A 203 -22.70 2.76 -0.77
N GLY A 204 -22.22 2.13 0.30
CA GLY A 204 -21.26 1.03 0.22
C GLY A 204 -19.81 1.47 0.04
N CYS A 205 -19.51 2.76 0.18
CA CYS A 205 -18.13 3.26 0.24
C CYS A 205 -17.52 3.08 1.64
N TYR A 206 -16.25 2.72 1.70
CA TYR A 206 -15.53 2.59 2.97
C TYR A 206 -14.71 3.84 3.27
N LEU A 207 -14.04 3.92 4.42
CA LEU A 207 -13.09 5.02 4.66
C LEU A 207 -11.70 4.61 4.14
N PRO A 208 -11.06 5.32 3.21
CA PRO A 208 -9.73 4.96 2.72
C PRO A 208 -8.69 4.78 3.82
N SER A 209 -8.79 5.55 4.90
CA SER A 209 -7.94 5.47 6.09
C SER A 209 -8.33 4.37 7.09
N ASN A 210 -9.55 3.85 7.01
CA ASN A 210 -10.04 2.73 7.81
C ASN A 210 -10.86 1.77 6.92
N PRO A 211 -10.19 0.84 6.23
CA PRO A 211 -10.82 -0.04 5.25
C PRO A 211 -11.80 -1.07 5.84
N GLU A 212 -12.02 -1.06 7.14
CA GLU A 212 -13.01 -1.91 7.83
C GLU A 212 -14.34 -1.21 8.08
N ALA A 213 -14.43 0.09 7.78
CA ALA A 213 -15.53 0.96 8.13
C ALA A 213 -16.25 1.50 6.89
N VAL A 214 -17.53 1.13 6.71
CA VAL A 214 -18.39 1.62 5.63
C VAL A 214 -19.13 2.88 6.06
N VAL A 215 -19.11 3.92 5.23
CA VAL A 215 -19.80 5.18 5.46
C VAL A 215 -21.30 4.98 5.29
N ILE A 216 -22.07 5.37 6.31
CA ILE A 216 -23.54 5.32 6.32
C ILE A 216 -24.14 6.73 6.24
N GLU A 217 -23.44 7.73 6.78
CA GLU A 217 -23.97 9.09 6.89
C GLU A 217 -22.83 10.10 6.91
N ILE A 218 -23.05 11.28 6.33
CA ILE A 218 -22.16 12.43 6.40
C ILE A 218 -22.81 13.46 7.32
N ASP A 219 -22.11 13.90 8.35
CA ASP A 219 -22.54 15.06 9.11
C ASP A 219 -22.14 16.34 8.36
N TYR A 220 -23.05 16.84 7.54
CA TYR A 220 -22.86 18.04 6.74
C TYR A 220 -22.57 19.31 7.57
N GLY A 221 -22.93 19.32 8.86
CA GLY A 221 -22.65 20.42 9.79
C GLY A 221 -21.25 20.38 10.41
N SER A 222 -20.47 19.32 10.16
CA SER A 222 -19.18 19.10 10.84
C SER A 222 -17.98 19.77 10.17
N GLY A 223 -18.11 20.22 8.92
CA GLY A 223 -17.03 20.78 8.11
C GLY A 223 -16.24 21.87 8.84
N THR A 224 -15.02 21.54 9.29
CA THR A 224 -14.18 22.45 10.08
C THR A 224 -12.77 22.55 9.51
N PRO A 225 -12.42 23.65 8.83
CA PRO A 225 -11.06 23.86 8.31
C PRO A 225 -10.04 24.00 9.45
N MET A 226 -8.89 23.35 9.29
CA MET A 226 -7.76 23.46 10.22
C MET A 226 -7.02 24.79 10.01
N GLN A 227 -6.68 25.46 11.11
CA GLN A 227 -6.18 26.85 11.09
C GLN A 227 -4.69 26.98 10.72
N SER A 228 -3.89 25.94 10.97
CA SER A 228 -2.43 25.98 10.87
C SER A 228 -1.88 25.62 9.48
N ALA A 229 -2.71 25.14 8.55
CA ALA A 229 -2.22 24.57 7.30
C ALA A 229 -2.52 25.45 6.09
N ALA A 230 -1.50 25.66 5.24
CA ALA A 230 -1.58 26.44 4.01
C ALA A 230 -2.57 25.84 3.00
N LYS A 231 -2.75 24.51 3.06
CA LYS A 231 -3.57 23.73 2.13
C LYS A 231 -5.02 23.54 2.58
N ALA A 232 -5.41 24.20 3.68
CA ALA A 232 -6.76 24.17 4.23
C ALA A 232 -7.38 22.74 4.35
N PRO A 233 -6.69 21.77 4.98
CA PRO A 233 -7.33 20.53 5.37
C PRO A 233 -8.52 20.83 6.29
N PHE A 234 -9.53 19.97 6.27
CA PHE A 234 -10.72 20.14 7.09
C PHE A 234 -11.12 18.82 7.75
N LEU A 235 -11.82 18.93 8.87
CA LEU A 235 -12.43 17.82 9.55
C LEU A 235 -13.87 17.67 9.04
N ALA A 236 -14.22 16.46 8.64
CA ALA A 236 -15.60 16.02 8.42
C ALA A 236 -15.87 14.78 9.28
N ARG A 237 -17.07 14.69 9.82
CA ARG A 237 -17.54 13.55 10.61
C ARG A 237 -18.40 12.65 9.72
N PHE A 238 -18.08 11.37 9.77
CA PHE A 238 -18.83 10.32 9.12
C PHE A 238 -19.38 9.38 10.17
N LYS A 239 -20.62 8.93 9.97
CA LYS A 239 -21.15 7.79 10.71
C LYS A 239 -20.80 6.54 9.91
N VAL A 240 -20.19 5.56 10.59
CA VAL A 240 -19.71 4.35 9.93
C VAL A 240 -20.28 3.09 10.56
N ARG A 241 -20.33 2.01 9.79
CA ARG A 241 -20.58 0.65 10.26
C ARG A 241 -19.30 -0.16 10.05
N HIS A 242 -18.87 -0.86 11.10
CA HIS A 242 -17.75 -1.79 11.00
C HIS A 242 -18.19 -3.11 10.38
N PHE A 243 -17.50 -3.55 9.33
CA PHE A 243 -17.72 -4.81 8.64
C PHE A 243 -16.52 -5.76 8.70
N GLY A 244 -15.32 -5.25 9.04
CA GLY A 244 -14.06 -5.98 8.94
C GLY A 244 -13.64 -6.21 7.48
N ILE A 245 -12.38 -6.58 7.26
CA ILE A 245 -11.81 -6.76 5.91
C ILE A 245 -12.57 -7.84 5.12
N SER A 246 -12.77 -9.03 5.71
CA SER A 246 -13.49 -10.12 5.02
C SER A 246 -14.96 -9.81 4.75
N GLY A 247 -15.58 -8.94 5.55
CA GLY A 247 -16.95 -8.48 5.30
C GLY A 247 -17.01 -7.50 4.14
N LEU A 248 -16.02 -6.61 4.05
CA LEU A 248 -15.90 -5.65 2.96
C LEU A 248 -15.59 -6.30 1.62
N GLU A 249 -14.74 -7.32 1.60
CA GLU A 249 -14.42 -8.08 0.38
C GLU A 249 -15.66 -8.76 -0.23
N LYS A 250 -16.70 -9.04 0.57
CA LYS A 250 -17.99 -9.57 0.06
C LYS A 250 -18.91 -8.49 -0.53
N LEU A 251 -18.64 -7.22 -0.21
CA LEU A 251 -19.39 -6.07 -0.76
C LEU A 251 -18.79 -5.56 -2.08
N ALA A 252 -17.54 -5.93 -2.37
CA ALA A 252 -16.77 -5.54 -3.55
C ALA A 252 -17.02 -6.43 -4.78
#